data_AF-A0A8X6J9T5-F1
#
_entry.id   AF-A0A8X6J9T5-F1
#
_cell.length_a   1.000
_cell.length_b   1.000
_cell.length_c   1.000
_cell.angle_alpha   90.00
_cell.angle_beta   90.00
_cell.angle_gamma   90.00
#
_symmetry.space_group_name_H-M   'P 1'
#
loop_
_entity.id
_entity.type
_entity.pdbx_description
1 polymer ?
#
loop_
_entity_poly.entity_id
_entity_poly.type
_entity_poly.pdbx_seq_one_letter_code
_entity_poly.pdbx_strand_id
1 'polypeptide(L)'
;MREDETLFYRFLKARQFNVENAEIMLRKHITFRKEYEVDTILTDFTPPEALVKYYPWAFIGYDKEGAPVRYISLAGDPKGTQMLN
;
A
#
# COMPACT_ATOMS: atom_id res chain seq x y z
N MET A 1 -4.80 -9.24 8.76
CA MET A 1 -4.69 -10.40 7.82
C MET A 1 -5.63 -11.54 8.19
N ARG A 2 -5.70 -11.98 9.46
CA ARG A 2 -6.55 -13.10 9.86
C ARG A 2 -8.06 -12.87 9.71
N GLU A 3 -8.50 -11.62 9.73
CA GLU A 3 -9.91 -11.22 9.60
C GLU A 3 -10.31 -10.85 8.16
N ASP A 4 -9.38 -10.94 7.21
CA ASP A 4 -9.66 -10.59 5.82
C ASP A 4 -10.13 -11.83 5.04
N GLU A 5 -11.44 -11.96 4.93
CA GLU A 5 -12.10 -13.08 4.25
C GLU A 5 -11.74 -13.19 2.76
N THR A 6 -11.27 -12.10 2.15
CA THR A 6 -10.92 -12.05 0.73
C THR A 6 -9.44 -12.28 0.45
N LEU A 7 -8.61 -12.48 1.49
CA LEU A 7 -7.16 -12.59 1.39
C LEU A 7 -6.73 -13.57 0.29
N PHE A 8 -7.11 -14.84 0.42
CA PHE A 8 -6.70 -15.89 -0.53
C PHE A 8 -7.23 -15.63 -1.94
N TYR A 9 -8.48 -15.15 -2.05
CA TYR A 9 -9.08 -14.83 -3.34
C TYR A 9 -8.26 -13.78 -4.11
N ARG A 10 -7.77 -12.73 -3.45
CA ARG A 10 -6.96 -11.69 -4.10
C ARG A 10 -5.65 -12.23 -4.67
N PHE A 11 -4.94 -13.10 -3.92
CA PHE A 11 -3.69 -13.71 -4.39
C PHE A 11 -3.93 -14.72 -5.52
N LEU A 12 -4.99 -15.53 -5.42
CA LEU A 12 -5.40 -16.45 -6.48
C LEU A 12 -5.76 -15.68 -7.75
N LYS A 13 -6.61 -14.66 -7.65
CA LYS A 13 -7.01 -13.81 -8.78
C LYS A 13 -5.80 -13.16 -9.46
N ALA A 14 -4.85 -12.65 -8.70
CA ALA A 14 -3.63 -12.03 -9.21
C ALA A 14 -2.69 -13.02 -9.95
N ARG A 15 -2.90 -14.33 -9.80
CA ARG A 15 -2.11 -15.39 -10.44
C ARG A 15 -2.98 -16.32 -11.28
N GLN A 16 -4.10 -15.83 -11.80
CA GLN A 16 -4.99 -16.57 -12.70
C GLN A 16 -5.42 -17.92 -12.11
N PHE A 17 -5.63 -17.96 -10.78
CA PHE A 17 -5.96 -19.14 -9.99
C PHE A 17 -4.92 -20.27 -10.02
N ASN A 18 -3.69 -20.02 -10.47
CA ASN A 18 -2.59 -20.93 -10.26
C ASN A 18 -2.20 -20.92 -8.76
N VAL A 19 -2.45 -22.04 -8.09
CA VAL A 19 -2.29 -22.18 -6.62
C VAL A 19 -0.83 -22.01 -6.21
N GLU A 20 0.11 -22.64 -6.91
CA GLU A 20 1.54 -22.59 -6.58
C GLU A 20 2.08 -21.16 -6.65
N ASN A 21 1.79 -20.45 -7.74
CA ASN A 21 2.21 -19.07 -7.91
C ASN A 21 1.53 -18.12 -6.92
N ALA A 22 0.27 -18.37 -6.57
CA ALA A 22 -0.46 -17.60 -5.56
C ALA A 22 0.15 -17.81 -4.15
N GLU A 23 0.49 -19.05 -3.80
CA GLU A 23 1.17 -19.39 -2.56
C GLU A 23 2.54 -18.70 -2.46
N ILE A 24 3.35 -18.76 -3.52
CA ILE A 24 4.64 -18.07 -3.59
C ILE A 24 4.46 -16.57 -3.35
N MET A 25 3.47 -15.94 -3.99
CA MET A 25 3.18 -14.51 -3.81
C MET A 25 2.72 -14.20 -2.37
N LEU A 26 1.86 -15.03 -1.78
CA LEU A 26 1.40 -14.86 -0.41
C LEU A 26 2.54 -14.99 0.59
N ARG A 27 3.42 -15.99 0.44
CA ARG A 27 4.61 -16.16 1.30
C ARG A 27 5.54 -14.95 1.23
N LYS A 28 5.80 -14.43 0.03
CA LYS A 28 6.57 -13.19 -0.15
C LYS A 28 5.90 -12.00 0.53
N HIS A 29 4.57 -11.88 0.44
CA HIS A 29 3.83 -10.83 1.14
C HIS A 29 3.95 -10.94 2.66
N ILE A 30 3.88 -12.16 3.22
CA ILE A 30 4.07 -12.39 4.66
C ILE A 30 5.48 -11.99 5.10
N THR A 31 6.50 -12.37 4.33
CA THR A 31 7.89 -11.96 4.60
C THR A 31 8.04 -10.44 4.56
N PHE A 32 7.54 -9.78 3.51
CA PHE A 32 7.56 -8.32 3.38
C PHE A 32 6.91 -7.62 4.59
N ARG A 33 5.73 -8.09 5.04
CA ARG A 33 5.06 -7.48 6.20
C ARG A 33 5.90 -7.56 7.47
N LYS A 34 6.62 -8.67 7.68
CA LYS A 34 7.51 -8.84 8.83
C LYS A 34 8.75 -7.96 8.72
N GLU A 35 9.39 -7.94 7.55
CA GLU A 35 10.62 -7.20 7.29
C GLU A 35 10.42 -5.68 7.45
N TYR A 36 9.27 -5.17 7.04
CA TYR A 36 8.94 -3.74 7.09
C TYR A 36 7.96 -3.37 8.21
N GLU A 37 7.76 -4.26 9.19
CA GLU A 37 6.92 -4.01 10.38
C GLU A 37 5.52 -3.46 10.05
N VAL A 38 4.94 -3.94 8.95
CA VAL A 38 3.68 -3.41 8.39
C VAL A 38 2.49 -3.65 9.33
N ASP A 39 2.61 -4.64 10.23
CA ASP A 39 1.56 -4.95 11.21
C ASP A 39 1.37 -3.81 12.24
N THR A 40 2.41 -3.01 12.53
CA THR A 40 2.37 -1.92 13.51
C THR A 40 2.64 -0.53 12.91
N ILE A 41 2.77 -0.44 11.59
CA ILE A 41 3.10 0.82 10.88
C ILE A 41 2.18 2.01 11.23
N LEU A 42 0.91 1.77 11.60
CA LEU A 42 -0.01 2.86 11.95
C LEU A 42 0.30 3.50 13.31
N THR A 43 1.03 2.81 14.18
CA THR A 43 1.41 3.31 15.52
C THR A 43 2.89 3.65 15.60
N ASP A 44 3.73 2.88 14.93
CA ASP A 44 5.18 2.91 15.17
C ASP A 44 5.92 3.81 14.18
N PHE A 45 5.32 4.07 13.01
CA PHE A 45 5.94 4.89 11.97
C PHE A 45 5.58 6.37 12.12
N THR A 46 6.61 7.20 12.26
CA THR A 46 6.49 8.65 12.10
C THR A 46 7.02 9.05 10.72
N PRO A 47 6.19 9.59 9.82
CA PRO A 47 6.65 10.00 8.50
C PRO A 47 7.65 11.16 8.60
N PRO A 48 8.74 11.16 7.81
CA PRO A 48 9.64 12.31 7.73
C PRO A 48 8.89 13.58 7.32
N GLU A 49 9.30 14.74 7.84
CA GLU A 49 8.66 16.03 7.54
C GLU A 49 8.60 16.30 6.02
N ALA A 50 9.67 15.95 5.30
CA ALA A 50 9.73 16.09 3.84
C ALA A 50 8.61 15.29 3.14
N LEU A 51 8.30 14.08 3.62
CA LEU A 51 7.23 13.26 3.07
C LEU A 51 5.87 13.93 3.30
N VAL A 52 5.62 14.41 4.52
CA VAL A 52 4.36 15.08 4.87
C VAL A 52 4.17 16.37 4.07
N LYS A 53 5.24 17.14 3.87
CA LYS A 53 5.19 18.46 3.26
C LYS A 53 5.16 18.43 1.73
N TYR A 54 5.86 17.50 1.11
CA TYR A 54 6.12 17.55 -0.33
C TYR A 54 5.51 16.38 -1.11
N TYR A 55 5.07 15.29 -0.48
CA TYR A 55 4.44 14.19 -1.20
C TYR A 55 2.97 14.53 -1.49
N PRO A 56 2.59 14.81 -2.76
CA PRO A 56 1.31 15.42 -3.06
C PRO A 56 0.23 14.34 -3.23
N TRP A 57 -0.22 13.79 -2.10
CA TRP A 57 -1.29 12.80 -2.07
C TRP A 57 -2.39 13.16 -1.07
N ALA A 58 -3.62 12.77 -1.37
CA ALA A 58 -4.75 12.94 -0.46
C ALA A 58 -5.85 11.89 -0.71
N PHE A 59 -6.60 11.57 0.34
CA PHE A 59 -7.93 10.97 0.20
C PHE A 59 -8.95 12.09 -0.02
N ILE A 60 -9.75 12.00 -1.09
CA ILE A 60 -10.69 13.07 -1.49
C ILE A 60 -12.16 12.63 -1.44
N GLY A 61 -12.45 11.54 -0.72
CA GLY A 61 -13.79 10.98 -0.57
C GLY A 61 -13.91 9.59 -1.16
N TYR A 62 -15.11 9.26 -1.63
CA TYR A 62 -15.48 7.94 -2.16
C TYR A 62 -16.13 8.09 -3.53
N ASP A 63 -15.97 7.10 -4.40
CA ASP A 63 -16.69 7.04 -5.67
C ASP A 63 -18.15 6.57 -5.49
N LYS A 64 -18.86 6.38 -6.60
CA LYS A 64 -20.28 5.99 -6.60
C LYS A 64 -20.52 4.58 -6.06
N GLU A 65 -19.50 3.73 -6.03
CA GLU A 65 -19.55 2.37 -5.53
C GLU A 65 -19.01 2.26 -4.09
N GLY A 66 -18.58 3.39 -3.50
CA GLY A 66 -18.09 3.47 -2.14
C GLY A 66 -16.60 3.14 -1.99
N ALA A 67 -15.83 3.06 -3.08
CA ALA A 67 -14.39 2.86 -2.99
C ALA A 67 -13.67 4.18 -2.63
N PRO A 68 -12.68 4.18 -1.72
CA PRO A 68 -11.92 5.38 -1.39
C PRO A 68 -11.16 5.94 -2.60
N VAL A 69 -11.29 7.25 -2.86
CA VAL A 69 -10.59 7.93 -3.94
C VAL A 69 -9.29 8.54 -3.42
N ARG A 70 -8.17 8.13 -4.03
CA ARG A 70 -6.84 8.72 -3.80
C ARG A 70 -6.45 9.62 -4.96
N TYR A 71 -6.16 10.88 -4.66
CA TYR A 71 -5.55 11.82 -5.59
C TYR A 71 -4.04 11.86 -5.36
N ILE A 72 -3.25 11.74 -6.42
CA ILE A 72 -1.79 11.89 -6.40
C ILE A 72 -1.41 12.81 -7.55
N SER A 73 -0.79 13.95 -7.28
CA SER A 73 -0.30 14.83 -8.34
C SER A 73 1.04 14.33 -8.87
N LEU A 74 1.12 14.07 -10.17
CA LEU A 74 2.38 13.73 -10.85
C LEU A 74 3.21 14.97 -11.22
N ALA A 75 2.65 16.17 -11.04
CA ALA A 75 3.29 17.46 -11.33
C ALA A 75 3.84 18.14 -10.06
N GLY A 76 4.26 17.35 -9.07
CA GLY A 76 4.81 17.85 -7.80
C GLY A 76 6.10 18.66 -7.97
N ASP A 77 6.49 19.40 -6.94
CA ASP A 77 7.75 20.15 -6.91
C ASP A 77 8.95 19.20 -7.08
N PRO A 78 9.71 19.30 -8.19
CA PRO A 78 10.86 18.43 -8.44
C PRO A 78 11.93 18.54 -7.35
N LYS A 79 12.04 19.69 -6.67
CA LYS A 79 13.01 19.93 -5.58
C LYS A 79 12.58 19.30 -4.27
N GLY A 80 11.27 19.31 -3.96
CA GLY A 80 10.72 18.65 -2.78
C GLY A 80 10.80 17.12 -2.86
N THR A 81 10.62 16.57 -4.07
CA THR A 81 10.68 15.12 -4.32
C THR A 81 12.09 14.55 -4.17
N GLN A 82 13.14 15.33 -4.47
CA GLN A 82 14.55 14.93 -4.28
C GLN A 82 14.97 14.77 -2.80
N MET A 83 14.20 15.33 -1.85
CA MET A 83 14.47 15.29 -0.40
C MET A 83 13.86 14.05 0.28
N LEU A 84 13.25 13.13 -0.47
CA LEU A 84 12.63 11.89 0.03
C LEU A 84 13.59 10.69 0.03
N ASN A 85 14.88 10.90 -0.23
CA ASN A 85 15.92 9.88 -0.25
C ASN A 85 16.58 9.69 1.12
#